data_AF-A0A9J6GBU7-F1
#
_entry.id   AF-A0A9J6GBU7-F1
#
_cell.length_a   1.000
_cell.length_b   1.000
_cell.length_c   1.000
_cell.angle_alpha   90.00
_cell.angle_beta   90.00
_cell.angle_gamma   90.00
#
_symmetry.space_group_name_H-M   'P 1'
#
loop_
_entity.id
_entity.type
_entity.pdbx_description
1 polymer ?
#
loop_
_entity_poly.entity_id
_entity_poly.type
_entity_poly.pdbx_seq_one_letter_code
_entity_poly.pdbx_strand_id
1 'polypeptide(L)'
;MRLGRELDEWSHWEYVEAYCALLRKASRNEPLAKQLAAHVRMLEKLEAVAGEGPAPHDPAQSVKYRTLKGQLMSGLSSILGAGAHMTDEQGAAVKLSAGTGRAVSAQSTADEALQQHLAAVAEHAVPPERAAEAHVALALFCGGSLQAAEAAGSLALVSFVSSVRGKGARWAVKRASLGRGRSGEGGVAHAGSHCAGGGAASSLSRLGDCPRLMVDSVLTAMRLGHGRAPDMFPRLLQLLQRHPSCSDAFAAQCPRVPCWMFLRWINQVLALLDKQVGPCLFHLVDCVARHYPNALVYPFRVSSSAYTFECPETQSACRAFVGRLQQSMNEVPLVNDFIAALELLQFPDIVFKVRLLLPGNGEACLTRVTTL
;
A
#
# COMPACT_ATOMS: atom_id res chain seq x y z
N MET A 1 33.79 14.01 2.17
CA MET A 1 34.93 13.10 1.93
C MET A 1 35.75 12.93 3.21
N ARG A 2 35.56 11.81 3.91
CA ARG A 2 36.47 11.17 4.90
C ARG A 2 35.75 9.89 5.38
N LEU A 3 35.45 9.00 4.44
CA LEU A 3 34.90 7.67 4.76
C LEU A 3 35.84 6.54 4.32
N GLY A 4 36.83 6.81 3.46
CA GLY A 4 37.59 5.80 2.72
C GLY A 4 38.64 4.98 3.47
N ARG A 5 38.79 5.09 4.80
CA ARG A 5 39.80 4.32 5.56
C ARG A 5 39.26 3.43 6.69
N GLU A 6 37.97 3.52 7.00
CA GLU A 6 37.29 2.64 7.98
C GLU A 6 36.42 1.57 7.28
N LEU A 7 36.59 1.40 5.96
CA LEU A 7 35.72 0.57 5.11
C LEU A 7 36.08 -0.92 5.08
N ASP A 8 37.28 -1.31 5.53
CA ASP A 8 37.80 -2.67 5.31
C ASP A 8 37.36 -3.69 6.37
N GLU A 9 36.70 -3.27 7.45
CA GLU A 9 36.23 -4.17 8.53
C GLU A 9 34.72 -4.46 8.50
N TRP A 10 33.96 -3.85 7.59
CA TRP A 10 32.52 -4.10 7.51
C TRP A 10 32.27 -5.36 6.70
N SER A 11 31.48 -6.29 7.23
CA SER A 11 30.97 -7.39 6.42
C SER A 11 30.39 -6.82 5.12
N HIS A 12 30.82 -7.35 3.96
CA HIS A 12 30.55 -6.73 2.65
C HIS A 12 29.07 -6.33 2.46
N TRP A 13 28.14 -7.07 3.05
CA TRP A 13 26.69 -6.83 2.98
C TRP A 13 26.15 -5.72 3.88
N GLU A 14 26.73 -5.47 5.06
CA GLU A 14 26.31 -4.38 5.95
C GLU A 14 26.74 -3.03 5.38
N TYR A 15 27.95 -2.98 4.81
CA TYR A 15 28.44 -1.80 4.11
C TYR A 15 27.53 -1.44 2.93
N VAL A 16 27.20 -2.41 2.07
CA VAL A 16 26.31 -2.21 0.91
C VAL A 16 24.95 -1.69 1.37
N GLU A 17 24.39 -2.23 2.45
CA GLU A 17 23.09 -1.83 2.97
C GLU A 17 23.10 -0.41 3.53
N ALA A 18 24.09 -0.08 4.38
CA ALA A 18 24.26 1.25 4.94
C ALA A 18 24.49 2.29 3.83
N TYR A 19 25.28 1.95 2.83
CA TYR A 19 25.53 2.84 1.69
C TYR A 19 24.27 3.03 0.84
N CYS A 20 23.50 1.99 0.54
CA CYS A 20 22.20 2.11 -0.15
C CYS A 20 21.20 2.94 0.67
N ALA A 21 21.23 2.87 2.00
CA ALA A 21 20.42 3.73 2.87
C ALA A 21 20.88 5.20 2.82
N LEU A 22 22.20 5.45 2.80
CA LEU A 22 22.78 6.79 2.67
C LEU A 22 22.50 7.41 1.30
N LEU A 23 22.65 6.65 0.21
CA LEU A 23 22.35 7.11 -1.14
C LEU A 23 20.92 7.62 -1.25
N ARG A 24 19.95 6.89 -0.69
CA ARG A 24 18.53 7.30 -0.68
C ARG A 24 18.29 8.61 0.09
N LYS A 25 19.09 8.89 1.12
CA LYS A 25 19.01 10.16 1.86
C LYS A 25 19.72 11.30 1.12
N ALA A 26 20.87 11.01 0.53
CA ALA A 26 21.74 11.98 -0.13
C ALA A 26 21.22 12.42 -1.52
N SER A 27 20.50 11.53 -2.22
CA SER A 27 19.97 11.78 -3.57
C SER A 27 18.89 12.87 -3.65
N ARG A 28 18.57 13.58 -2.57
CA ARG A 28 17.66 14.74 -2.62
C ARG A 28 18.37 16.06 -2.89
N ASN A 29 19.67 16.15 -2.59
CA ASN A 29 20.40 17.42 -2.59
C ASN A 29 21.56 17.48 -3.61
N GLU A 30 21.80 16.40 -4.35
CA GLU A 30 22.89 16.32 -5.33
C GLU A 30 22.41 16.52 -6.78
N PRO A 31 23.28 17.00 -7.71
CA PRO A 31 22.93 17.06 -9.12
C PRO A 31 22.73 15.66 -9.72
N LEU A 32 21.76 15.53 -10.64
CA LEU A 32 21.33 14.25 -11.23
C LEU A 32 22.47 13.38 -11.78
N ALA A 33 23.50 13.99 -12.38
CA ALA A 33 24.67 13.28 -12.90
C ALA A 33 25.48 12.55 -11.82
N LYS A 34 25.62 13.15 -10.62
CA LYS A 34 26.31 12.51 -9.49
C LYS A 34 25.47 11.37 -8.91
N GLN A 35 24.15 11.57 -8.83
CA GLN A 35 23.24 10.54 -8.37
C GLN A 35 23.27 9.31 -9.28
N LEU A 36 23.23 9.53 -10.60
CA LEU A 36 23.32 8.48 -11.61
C LEU A 36 24.63 7.68 -11.44
N ALA A 37 25.77 8.38 -11.40
CA ALA A 37 27.08 7.74 -11.23
C ALA A 37 27.18 6.95 -9.91
N ALA A 38 26.56 7.44 -8.84
CA ALA A 38 26.55 6.75 -7.55
C ALA A 38 25.69 5.46 -7.58
N HIS A 39 24.52 5.49 -8.23
CA HIS A 39 23.68 4.29 -8.39
C HIS A 39 24.34 3.24 -9.28
N VAL A 40 24.96 3.65 -10.39
CA VAL A 40 25.68 2.73 -11.29
C VAL A 40 26.87 2.07 -10.59
N ARG A 41 27.73 2.84 -9.92
CA ARG A 41 28.86 2.29 -9.15
C ARG A 41 28.42 1.34 -8.06
N MET A 42 27.26 1.60 -7.45
CA MET A 42 26.76 0.74 -6.39
C MET A 42 26.20 -0.57 -6.93
N LEU A 43 25.58 -0.55 -8.11
CA LEU A 43 25.17 -1.78 -8.82
C LEU A 43 26.39 -2.63 -9.17
N GLU A 44 27.46 -2.03 -9.72
CA GLU A 44 28.71 -2.74 -10.02
C GLU A 44 29.30 -3.41 -8.77
N LYS A 45 29.35 -2.67 -7.65
CA LYS A 45 29.82 -3.23 -6.37
C LYS A 45 28.94 -4.35 -5.85
N LEU A 46 27.62 -4.21 -5.97
CA LEU A 46 26.67 -5.25 -5.54
C LEU A 46 26.88 -6.54 -6.34
N GLU A 47 27.21 -6.43 -7.62
CA GLU A 47 27.48 -7.57 -8.49
C GLU A 47 28.83 -8.21 -8.27
N ALA A 48 29.87 -7.41 -7.99
CA ALA A 48 31.17 -7.95 -7.57
C ALA A 48 31.02 -8.79 -6.28
N VAL A 49 30.29 -8.28 -5.28
CA VAL A 49 30.02 -9.01 -4.03
C VAL A 49 29.20 -10.28 -4.27
N ALA A 50 28.31 -10.28 -5.27
CA ALA A 50 27.55 -11.47 -5.64
C ALA A 50 28.38 -12.52 -6.43
N GLY A 51 29.43 -12.07 -7.15
CA GLY A 51 30.30 -12.93 -7.96
C GLY A 51 31.49 -13.53 -7.22
N GLU A 52 31.97 -12.89 -6.14
CA GLU A 52 33.13 -13.34 -5.37
C GLU A 52 32.78 -14.32 -4.23
N GLY A 53 31.49 -14.48 -3.90
CA GLY A 53 31.05 -15.43 -2.87
C GLY A 53 30.87 -16.86 -3.40
N PRO A 54 31.07 -17.91 -2.58
CA PRO A 54 30.50 -19.21 -2.89
C PRO A 54 28.99 -18.99 -3.11
N ALA A 55 28.42 -19.62 -4.15
CA ALA A 55 27.05 -19.43 -4.61
C ALA A 55 26.07 -19.19 -3.43
N PRO A 56 25.05 -18.33 -3.56
CA PRO A 56 24.16 -17.95 -2.47
C PRO A 56 23.34 -19.17 -2.01
N HIS A 57 23.96 -20.03 -1.20
CA HIS A 57 23.35 -21.18 -0.57
C HIS A 57 22.46 -20.74 0.60
N ASP A 58 22.63 -19.49 1.08
CA ASP A 58 21.73 -18.88 2.05
C ASP A 58 20.61 -18.10 1.32
N PRO A 59 19.34 -18.58 1.37
CA PRO A 59 18.21 -17.89 0.77
C PRO A 59 18.01 -16.48 1.34
N ALA A 60 18.45 -16.20 2.57
CA ALA A 60 18.36 -14.86 3.16
C ALA A 60 19.27 -13.85 2.45
N GLN A 61 20.49 -14.26 2.06
CA GLN A 61 21.41 -13.40 1.30
C GLN A 61 20.93 -13.18 -0.13
N SER A 62 20.33 -14.20 -0.74
CA SER A 62 19.70 -14.10 -2.07
C SER A 62 18.57 -13.07 -2.08
N VAL A 63 17.67 -13.11 -1.09
CA VAL A 63 16.60 -12.12 -0.94
C VAL A 63 17.16 -10.72 -0.68
N LYS A 64 18.20 -10.60 0.14
CA LYS A 64 18.87 -9.32 0.42
C LYS A 64 19.47 -8.72 -0.85
N TYR A 65 20.21 -9.51 -1.64
CA TYR A 65 20.76 -9.10 -2.92
C TYR A 65 19.66 -8.60 -3.88
N ARG A 66 18.62 -9.41 -4.10
CA ARG A 66 17.52 -9.06 -5.02
C ARG A 66 16.78 -7.80 -4.58
N THR A 67 16.56 -7.65 -3.27
CA THR A 67 15.91 -6.47 -2.71
C THR A 67 16.73 -5.20 -2.90
N LEU A 68 18.03 -5.24 -2.63
CA LEU A 68 18.94 -4.10 -2.83
C LEU A 68 19.12 -3.76 -4.30
N LYS A 69 19.25 -4.78 -5.17
CA LYS A 69 19.32 -4.59 -6.63
C LYS A 69 18.06 -3.91 -7.16
N GLY A 70 16.88 -4.39 -6.76
CA GLY A 70 15.60 -3.77 -7.12
C GLY A 70 15.51 -2.30 -6.67
N GLN A 71 15.94 -1.99 -5.45
CA GLN A 71 15.96 -0.61 -4.94
C GLN A 71 16.88 0.31 -5.75
N LEU A 72 18.09 -0.15 -6.08
CA LEU A 72 19.05 0.62 -6.88
C LEU A 72 18.54 0.85 -8.31
N MET A 73 17.98 -0.18 -8.93
CA MET A 73 17.39 -0.10 -10.28
C MET A 73 16.17 0.84 -10.31
N SER A 74 15.36 0.83 -9.27
CA SER A 74 14.24 1.77 -9.11
C SER A 74 14.71 3.22 -8.99
N GLY A 75 15.74 3.47 -8.17
CA GLY A 75 16.36 4.80 -8.06
C GLY A 75 16.93 5.29 -9.40
N LEU A 76 17.62 4.40 -10.12
CA LEU A 76 18.16 4.69 -11.44
C LEU A 76 17.05 5.00 -12.46
N SER A 77 15.98 4.22 -12.49
CA SER A 77 14.80 4.48 -13.34
C SER A 77 14.19 5.86 -13.05
N SER A 78 14.07 6.24 -11.77
CA SER A 78 13.57 7.56 -11.39
C SER A 78 14.48 8.70 -11.87
N ILE A 79 15.80 8.53 -11.81
CA ILE A 79 16.77 9.53 -12.27
C ILE A 79 16.72 9.67 -13.79
N LEU A 80 16.60 8.56 -14.53
CA LEU A 80 16.44 8.57 -15.99
C LEU A 80 15.11 9.22 -16.40
N GLY A 81 14.03 8.93 -15.68
CA GLY A 81 12.72 9.54 -15.90
C GLY A 81 12.71 11.05 -15.66
N ALA A 82 13.60 11.56 -14.81
CA ALA A 82 13.78 13.00 -14.56
C ALA A 82 14.60 13.73 -15.65
N GLY A 83 14.99 13.05 -16.73
CA GLY A 83 15.70 13.65 -17.86
C GLY A 83 17.23 13.57 -17.78
N ALA A 84 17.79 12.71 -16.92
CA ALA A 84 19.23 12.46 -16.91
C ALA A 84 19.65 11.65 -18.15
N HIS A 85 20.73 12.10 -18.81
CA HIS A 85 21.36 11.37 -19.91
C HIS A 85 22.52 10.52 -19.38
N MET A 86 22.52 9.23 -19.71
CA MET A 86 23.65 8.33 -19.44
C MET A 86 24.74 8.53 -20.48
N THR A 87 26.00 8.45 -20.05
CA THR A 87 27.12 8.28 -20.98
C THR A 87 27.15 6.85 -21.53
N ASP A 88 27.81 6.64 -22.67
CA ASP A 88 27.90 5.31 -23.29
C ASP A 88 28.59 4.28 -22.38
N GLU A 89 29.59 4.71 -21.61
CA GLU A 89 30.27 3.86 -20.60
C GLU A 89 29.34 3.44 -19.46
N GLN A 90 28.54 4.38 -18.94
CA GLN A 90 27.53 4.09 -17.91
C GLN A 90 26.42 3.19 -18.46
N GLY A 91 26.05 3.38 -19.73
CA GLY A 91 25.11 2.52 -20.44
C GLY A 91 25.61 1.09 -20.57
N ALA A 92 26.90 0.90 -20.87
CA ALA A 92 27.51 -0.42 -20.95
C ALA A 92 27.55 -1.14 -19.59
N ALA A 93 27.92 -0.44 -18.52
CA ALA A 93 27.92 -0.97 -17.15
C ALA A 93 26.53 -1.42 -16.68
N VAL A 94 25.48 -0.65 -17.01
CA VAL A 94 24.10 -1.03 -16.67
C VAL A 94 23.58 -2.20 -17.52
N LYS A 95 24.03 -2.34 -18.77
CA LYS A 95 23.67 -3.51 -19.62
C LYS A 95 24.28 -4.81 -19.12
N LEU A 96 25.53 -4.76 -18.67
CA LEU A 96 26.22 -5.89 -18.05
C LEU A 96 25.47 -6.36 -16.80
N SER A 97 25.03 -5.42 -15.96
CA SER A 97 24.30 -5.72 -14.72
C SER A 97 22.84 -6.16 -14.93
N ALA A 98 22.16 -5.61 -15.94
CA ALA A 98 20.80 -5.98 -16.30
C ALA A 98 20.72 -7.30 -17.08
N GLY A 99 21.85 -7.93 -17.44
CA GLY A 99 21.89 -9.20 -18.19
C GLY A 99 21.19 -9.14 -19.56
N THR A 100 20.85 -7.95 -20.04
CA THR A 100 20.00 -7.72 -21.22
C THR A 100 20.73 -6.85 -22.22
N GLY A 101 20.90 -7.34 -23.46
CA GLY A 101 21.46 -6.58 -24.57
C GLY A 101 20.57 -5.44 -25.09
N ARG A 102 19.56 -5.01 -24.32
CA ARG A 102 18.60 -3.97 -24.70
C ARG A 102 19.12 -2.57 -24.38
N ALA A 103 18.58 -1.57 -25.08
CA ALA A 103 18.83 -0.18 -24.75
C ALA A 103 18.31 0.14 -23.34
N VAL A 104 19.15 0.75 -22.51
CA VAL A 104 18.81 1.12 -21.13
C VAL A 104 17.84 2.31 -21.19
N SER A 105 16.56 2.04 -21.01
CA SER A 105 15.53 3.06 -20.85
C SER A 105 15.05 3.11 -19.40
N ALA A 106 14.46 4.25 -19.00
CA ALA A 106 13.81 4.38 -17.69
C ALA A 106 12.75 3.29 -17.45
N GLN A 107 12.05 2.88 -18.50
CA GLN A 107 11.03 1.84 -18.41
C GLN A 107 11.62 0.42 -18.32
N SER A 108 12.67 0.12 -19.10
CA SER A 108 13.37 -1.18 -19.01
C SER A 108 14.01 -1.39 -17.65
N THR A 109 14.51 -0.31 -17.03
CA THR A 109 15.12 -0.36 -15.69
C THR A 109 14.08 -0.50 -14.58
N ALA A 110 12.89 0.10 -14.76
CA ALA A 110 11.75 -0.12 -13.86
C ALA A 110 11.23 -1.56 -13.92
N ASP A 111 11.11 -2.14 -15.13
CA ASP A 111 10.65 -3.52 -15.31
C ASP A 111 11.61 -4.53 -14.65
N GLU A 112 12.92 -4.30 -14.80
CA GLU A 112 13.95 -5.10 -14.13
C GLU A 112 13.87 -4.94 -12.60
N ALA A 113 13.70 -3.71 -12.10
CA ALA A 113 13.52 -3.48 -10.66
C ALA A 113 12.32 -4.25 -10.09
N LEU A 114 11.18 -4.23 -10.80
CA LEU A 114 10.00 -4.98 -10.42
C LEU A 114 10.27 -6.49 -10.40
N GLN A 115 10.94 -7.02 -11.44
CA GLN A 115 11.27 -8.45 -11.52
C GLN A 115 12.16 -8.90 -10.35
N GLN A 116 13.16 -8.09 -9.97
CA GLN A 116 14.02 -8.38 -8.82
C GLN A 116 13.23 -8.38 -7.51
N HIS A 117 12.30 -7.44 -7.31
CA HIS A 117 11.44 -7.42 -6.13
C HIS A 117 10.46 -8.61 -6.07
N LEU A 118 9.86 -9.00 -7.20
CA LEU A 118 8.98 -10.17 -7.26
C LEU A 118 9.77 -11.46 -7.00
N ALA A 119 10.97 -11.58 -7.54
CA ALA A 119 11.84 -12.72 -7.28
C ALA A 119 12.30 -12.76 -5.81
N ALA A 120 12.48 -11.62 -5.14
CA ALA A 120 12.80 -11.57 -3.71
C ALA A 120 11.64 -12.09 -2.84
N VAL A 121 10.40 -11.74 -3.20
CA VAL A 121 9.19 -12.18 -2.48
C VAL A 121 8.83 -13.63 -2.76
N ALA A 122 9.16 -14.15 -3.95
CA ALA A 122 8.88 -15.53 -4.34
C ALA A 122 9.78 -16.59 -3.67
N GLU A 123 10.77 -16.18 -2.88
CA GLU A 123 11.69 -17.10 -2.22
C GLU A 123 11.06 -17.66 -0.92
N HIS A 124 10.77 -18.97 -0.87
CA HIS A 124 9.96 -19.58 0.19
C HIS A 124 10.75 -20.02 1.44
N ALA A 125 12.09 -20.05 1.37
CA ALA A 125 12.97 -20.62 2.40
C ALA A 125 13.59 -19.57 3.35
N VAL A 126 12.92 -18.44 3.56
CA VAL A 126 13.51 -17.23 4.13
C VAL A 126 12.93 -16.95 5.54
N PRO A 127 13.74 -16.46 6.50
CA PRO A 127 13.24 -16.02 7.80
C PRO A 127 12.10 -14.98 7.66
N PRO A 128 11.10 -14.98 8.55
CA PRO A 128 9.91 -14.13 8.41
C PRO A 128 10.24 -12.64 8.40
N GLU A 129 11.26 -12.22 9.14
CA GLU A 129 11.73 -10.82 9.16
C GLU A 129 12.22 -10.36 7.78
N ARG A 130 13.05 -11.18 7.12
CA ARG A 130 13.59 -10.91 5.78
C ARG A 130 12.54 -10.99 4.69
N ALA A 131 11.61 -11.94 4.81
CA ALA A 131 10.45 -11.99 3.93
C ALA A 131 9.60 -10.71 4.05
N ALA A 132 9.41 -10.20 5.28
CA ALA A 132 8.64 -8.98 5.50
C ALA A 132 9.36 -7.74 4.94
N GLU A 133 10.68 -7.64 5.07
CA GLU A 133 11.50 -6.59 4.44
C GLU A 133 11.36 -6.59 2.91
N ALA A 134 11.39 -7.76 2.28
CA ALA A 134 11.20 -7.90 0.83
C ALA A 134 9.81 -7.40 0.38
N HIS A 135 8.76 -7.75 1.12
CA HIS A 135 7.41 -7.24 0.88
C HIS A 135 7.31 -5.72 1.05
N VAL A 136 7.94 -5.15 2.07
CA VAL A 136 7.98 -3.69 2.26
C VAL A 136 8.72 -3.01 1.12
N ALA A 137 9.83 -3.59 0.65
CA ALA A 137 10.57 -3.05 -0.48
C ALA A 137 9.74 -3.06 -1.78
N LEU A 138 9.03 -4.16 -2.07
CA LEU A 138 8.11 -4.25 -3.21
C LEU A 138 6.97 -3.21 -3.08
N ALA A 139 6.40 -3.06 -1.87
CA ALA A 139 5.35 -2.07 -1.63
C ALA A 139 5.84 -0.62 -1.83
N LEU A 140 7.06 -0.30 -1.42
CA LEU A 140 7.67 1.02 -1.64
C LEU A 140 7.93 1.27 -3.12
N PHE A 141 8.40 0.27 -3.86
CA PHE A 141 8.55 0.34 -5.31
C PHE A 141 7.21 0.65 -5.99
N CYS A 142 6.20 -0.19 -5.77
CA CYS A 142 4.86 0.00 -6.35
C CYS A 142 4.25 1.35 -5.96
N GLY A 143 4.41 1.77 -4.70
CA GLY A 143 3.94 3.07 -4.21
C GLY A 143 4.59 4.25 -4.93
N GLY A 144 5.91 4.18 -5.15
CA GLY A 144 6.66 5.19 -5.90
C GLY A 144 6.24 5.24 -7.38
N SER A 145 6.09 4.10 -8.03
CA SER A 145 5.62 4.02 -9.42
C SER A 145 4.20 4.56 -9.58
N LEU A 146 3.30 4.24 -8.64
CA LEU A 146 1.93 4.77 -8.64
C LEU A 146 1.91 6.27 -8.40
N GLN A 147 2.71 6.79 -7.49
CA GLN A 147 2.79 8.23 -7.24
C GLN A 147 3.36 8.99 -8.45
N ALA A 148 4.36 8.42 -9.12
CA ALA A 148 4.89 8.98 -10.37
C ALA A 148 3.85 8.96 -11.49
N ALA A 149 3.08 7.87 -11.62
CA ALA A 149 1.99 7.76 -12.58
C ALA A 149 0.85 8.75 -12.27
N GLU A 150 0.52 8.95 -11.00
CA GLU A 150 -0.46 9.96 -10.55
C GLU A 150 0.02 11.38 -10.84
N ALA A 151 1.32 11.67 -10.65
CA ALA A 151 1.89 12.98 -10.96
C ALA A 151 1.90 13.26 -12.47
N ALA A 152 2.28 12.28 -13.29
CA ALA A 152 2.22 12.38 -14.75
C ALA A 152 0.76 12.45 -15.27
N GLY A 153 -0.13 11.70 -14.63
CA GLY A 153 -1.57 11.65 -14.89
C GLY A 153 -2.36 12.82 -14.31
N SER A 154 -1.76 13.71 -13.50
CA SER A 154 -2.41 14.95 -13.04
C SER A 154 -2.59 15.97 -14.17
N LEU A 155 -2.05 15.71 -15.37
CA LEU A 155 -2.41 16.37 -16.62
C LEU A 155 -3.47 15.61 -17.44
N ALA A 156 -3.84 14.38 -17.04
CA ALA A 156 -4.73 13.48 -17.79
C ALA A 156 -5.97 12.99 -16.98
N LEU A 157 -6.13 13.40 -15.72
CA LEU A 157 -7.30 13.08 -14.88
C LEU A 157 -8.51 13.97 -15.21
N VAL A 158 -8.91 13.97 -16.49
CA VAL A 158 -10.25 14.36 -16.95
C VAL A 158 -10.91 13.25 -17.79
N SER A 159 -10.20 12.23 -18.28
CA SER A 159 -10.78 11.33 -19.30
C SER A 159 -11.23 9.93 -18.84
N PHE A 160 -10.99 9.49 -17.59
CA PHE A 160 -11.35 8.11 -17.19
C PHE A 160 -12.76 7.93 -16.57
N VAL A 161 -13.51 9.02 -16.36
CA VAL A 161 -14.89 8.92 -15.82
C VAL A 161 -15.91 8.41 -16.86
N SER A 162 -15.56 8.32 -18.14
CA SER A 162 -16.54 7.99 -19.19
C SER A 162 -16.55 6.54 -19.70
N SER A 163 -15.65 5.64 -19.25
CA SER A 163 -15.50 4.31 -19.89
C SER A 163 -15.90 3.08 -19.04
N VAL A 164 -16.50 3.26 -17.86
CA VAL A 164 -17.07 2.14 -17.06
C VAL A 164 -18.58 2.31 -16.82
N ARG A 165 -19.29 2.99 -17.73
CA ARG A 165 -20.74 2.78 -17.92
C ARG A 165 -20.93 1.55 -18.79
N GLY A 166 -20.84 0.36 -18.19
CA GLY A 166 -21.21 -0.87 -18.89
C GLY A 166 -20.51 -2.13 -18.42
N LYS A 167 -20.79 -2.56 -17.19
CA LYS A 167 -20.94 -3.97 -16.77
C LYS A 167 -21.17 -3.98 -15.25
N GLY A 168 -22.41 -4.24 -14.85
CA GLY A 168 -22.80 -4.32 -13.44
C GLY A 168 -22.08 -5.45 -12.73
N ALA A 169 -21.26 -5.10 -11.75
CA ALA A 169 -20.73 -6.04 -10.76
C ALA A 169 -21.84 -6.34 -9.73
N ARG A 170 -22.48 -7.49 -9.90
CA ARG A 170 -23.43 -8.05 -8.94
C ARG A 170 -22.64 -8.69 -7.79
N TRP A 171 -22.63 -8.06 -6.62
CA TRP A 171 -22.09 -8.66 -5.40
C TRP A 171 -23.05 -9.74 -4.91
N ALA A 172 -22.77 -11.00 -5.24
CA ALA A 172 -23.54 -12.14 -4.76
C ALA A 172 -22.96 -12.64 -3.43
N VAL A 173 -23.68 -12.38 -2.33
CA VAL A 173 -23.49 -13.03 -1.04
C VAL A 173 -23.83 -14.52 -1.20
N LYS A 174 -22.83 -15.39 -1.31
CA LYS A 174 -23.05 -16.84 -1.41
C LYS A 174 -23.05 -17.45 0.00
N ARG A 175 -24.26 -17.74 0.49
CA ARG A 175 -24.55 -18.58 1.65
C ARG A 175 -24.11 -20.02 1.33
N ALA A 176 -23.34 -20.64 2.22
CA ALA A 176 -22.95 -22.04 2.11
C ALA A 176 -24.13 -22.97 2.48
N SER A 177 -24.41 -23.95 1.61
CA SER A 177 -25.13 -25.17 1.98
C SER A 177 -24.50 -26.38 1.26
N LEU A 178 -24.51 -27.50 1.98
CA LEU A 178 -23.85 -28.77 1.72
C LEU A 178 -24.29 -29.49 0.43
N GLY A 179 -23.41 -30.33 -0.14
CA GLY A 179 -23.83 -31.45 -1.00
C GLY A 179 -22.83 -31.99 -2.05
N ARG A 180 -21.91 -32.85 -1.61
CA ARG A 180 -21.54 -34.18 -2.19
C ARG A 180 -21.50 -34.40 -3.74
N GLY A 181 -20.31 -34.79 -4.27
CA GLY A 181 -20.14 -36.02 -5.08
C GLY A 181 -19.61 -35.96 -6.54
N ARG A 182 -18.46 -36.66 -6.77
CA ARG A 182 -17.97 -37.40 -7.99
C ARG A 182 -17.62 -36.61 -9.28
N SER A 183 -16.36 -36.59 -9.74
CA SER A 183 -15.55 -37.61 -10.50
C SER A 183 -15.72 -37.53 -12.02
N GLY A 184 -14.59 -37.41 -12.74
CA GLY A 184 -14.44 -37.81 -14.14
C GLY A 184 -13.65 -36.86 -15.04
N GLU A 185 -12.41 -37.26 -15.39
CA GLU A 185 -11.67 -37.21 -16.68
C GLU A 185 -11.92 -36.00 -17.63
N GLY A 186 -10.95 -35.35 -18.26
CA GLY A 186 -9.71 -35.81 -18.92
C GLY A 186 -9.70 -35.16 -20.32
N GLY A 187 -8.60 -34.54 -20.77
CA GLY A 187 -8.56 -33.91 -22.10
C GLY A 187 -7.38 -32.97 -22.33
N VAL A 188 -6.26 -33.54 -22.77
CA VAL A 188 -5.06 -32.85 -23.25
C VAL A 188 -5.30 -32.36 -24.68
N ALA A 189 -4.96 -31.12 -24.99
CA ALA A 189 -4.76 -30.66 -26.36
C ALA A 189 -3.56 -29.70 -26.43
N HIS A 190 -2.48 -30.20 -27.04
CA HIS A 190 -1.38 -29.40 -27.55
C HIS A 190 -1.85 -28.61 -28.78
N ALA A 191 -1.53 -27.31 -28.82
CA ALA A 191 -1.31 -26.58 -30.06
C ALA A 191 -0.32 -25.45 -29.80
N GLY A 192 0.91 -25.63 -30.29
CA GLY A 192 1.86 -24.54 -30.45
C GLY A 192 1.63 -23.85 -31.79
N SER A 193 1.80 -22.53 -31.84
CA SER A 193 2.58 -21.86 -32.88
C SER A 193 2.73 -20.37 -32.57
N HIS A 194 3.94 -19.89 -32.83
CA HIS A 194 4.46 -18.54 -32.71
C HIS A 194 3.71 -17.50 -33.57
N CYS A 195 3.76 -16.23 -33.14
CA CYS A 195 4.36 -15.07 -33.84
C CYS A 195 4.01 -13.79 -33.04
N ALA A 196 4.96 -13.20 -32.32
CA ALA A 196 5.79 -12.08 -32.76
C ALA A 196 4.99 -10.80 -33.07
N GLY A 197 4.98 -9.84 -32.12
CA GLY A 197 4.44 -8.49 -32.31
C GLY A 197 3.74 -7.94 -31.07
N GLY A 198 4.45 -7.68 -29.97
CA GLY A 198 3.81 -7.21 -28.73
C GLY A 198 4.79 -6.71 -27.66
N GLY A 199 5.77 -5.89 -28.04
CA GLY A 199 6.82 -5.43 -27.11
C GLY A 199 6.44 -4.28 -26.17
N ALA A 200 5.42 -3.47 -26.51
CA ALA A 200 5.02 -2.31 -25.71
C ALA A 200 3.76 -2.54 -24.86
N ALA A 201 2.86 -3.44 -25.28
CA ALA A 201 1.62 -3.74 -24.56
C ALA A 201 1.81 -4.68 -23.36
N SER A 202 2.92 -5.42 -23.32
CA SER A 202 3.23 -6.43 -22.29
C SER A 202 3.98 -5.88 -21.06
N SER A 203 4.50 -4.65 -21.11
CA SER A 203 5.15 -3.96 -19.99
C SER A 203 4.20 -2.99 -19.26
N LEU A 204 3.36 -2.27 -20.01
CA LEU A 204 2.25 -1.47 -19.46
C LEU A 204 1.25 -2.30 -18.64
N SER A 205 1.09 -3.58 -18.95
CA SER A 205 0.25 -4.53 -18.21
C SER A 205 0.81 -4.88 -16.83
N ARG A 206 2.13 -4.82 -16.60
CA ARG A 206 2.75 -5.19 -15.30
C ARG A 206 2.66 -4.08 -14.26
N LEU A 207 2.74 -2.81 -14.68
CA LEU A 207 2.48 -1.67 -13.79
C LEU A 207 0.99 -1.51 -13.45
N GLY A 208 0.08 -2.02 -14.30
CA GLY A 208 -1.36 -2.05 -14.02
C GLY A 208 -1.72 -2.88 -12.78
N ASP A 209 -0.89 -3.86 -12.42
CA ASP A 209 -1.08 -4.70 -11.22
C ASP A 209 -0.46 -4.10 -9.95
N CYS A 210 0.28 -2.98 -10.05
CA CYS A 210 0.91 -2.32 -8.90
C CYS A 210 -0.05 -2.05 -7.73
N PRO A 211 -1.32 -1.61 -7.93
CA PRO A 211 -2.25 -1.44 -6.82
C PRO A 211 -2.52 -2.74 -6.06
N ARG A 212 -2.74 -3.84 -6.78
CA ARG A 212 -2.98 -5.16 -6.16
C ARG A 212 -1.74 -5.67 -5.45
N LEU A 213 -0.58 -5.60 -6.10
CA LEU A 213 0.71 -5.99 -5.53
C LEU A 213 1.04 -5.20 -4.26
N MET A 214 0.74 -3.90 -4.24
CA MET A 214 0.96 -3.06 -3.06
C MET A 214 0.06 -3.50 -1.89
N VAL A 215 -1.22 -3.77 -2.14
CA VAL A 215 -2.15 -4.28 -1.12
C VAL A 215 -1.67 -5.61 -0.55
N ASP A 216 -1.38 -6.58 -1.42
CA ASP A 216 -0.92 -7.91 -1.01
C ASP A 216 0.39 -7.83 -0.22
N SER A 217 1.34 -7.01 -0.67
CA SER A 217 2.64 -6.88 -0.03
C SER A 217 2.58 -6.19 1.32
N VAL A 218 1.84 -5.07 1.44
CA VAL A 218 1.70 -4.35 2.71
C VAL A 218 1.00 -5.23 3.74
N LEU A 219 -0.13 -5.86 3.39
CA LEU A 219 -0.87 -6.70 4.33
C LEU A 219 -0.07 -7.96 4.71
N THR A 220 0.69 -8.53 3.78
CA THR A 220 1.59 -9.65 4.08
C THR A 220 2.71 -9.23 5.03
N ALA A 221 3.34 -8.07 4.81
CA ALA A 221 4.36 -7.54 5.70
C ALA A 221 3.81 -7.22 7.11
N MET A 222 2.57 -6.72 7.19
CA MET A 222 1.88 -6.53 8.47
C MET A 222 1.66 -7.87 9.18
N ARG A 223 1.17 -8.89 8.46
CA ARG A 223 1.00 -10.25 9.00
C ARG A 223 2.31 -10.83 9.56
N LEU A 224 3.43 -10.56 8.88
CA LEU A 224 4.76 -10.99 9.32
C LEU A 224 5.34 -10.14 10.47
N GLY A 225 4.64 -9.11 10.94
CA GLY A 225 5.03 -8.33 12.11
C GLY A 225 6.00 -7.19 11.84
N HIS A 226 6.19 -6.76 10.58
CA HIS A 226 7.13 -5.70 10.27
C HIS A 226 6.66 -4.33 10.77
N GLY A 227 7.45 -3.69 11.63
CA GLY A 227 7.07 -2.46 12.33
C GLY A 227 6.71 -1.26 11.44
N ARG A 228 7.29 -1.14 10.24
CA ARG A 228 6.97 -0.06 9.29
C ARG A 228 5.78 -0.34 8.37
N ALA A 229 5.32 -1.59 8.27
CA ALA A 229 4.25 -1.93 7.34
C ALA A 229 2.92 -1.25 7.70
N PRO A 230 2.53 -1.17 9.00
CA PRO A 230 1.37 -0.38 9.41
C PRO A 230 1.45 1.10 9.03
N ASP A 231 2.64 1.69 8.87
CA ASP A 231 2.78 3.12 8.50
C ASP A 231 2.26 3.39 7.07
N MET A 232 2.23 2.35 6.24
CA MET A 232 1.78 2.42 4.85
C MET A 232 0.24 2.29 4.73
N PHE A 233 -0.46 1.97 5.82
CA PHE A 233 -1.89 1.71 5.79
C PHE A 233 -2.74 2.91 5.32
N PRO A 234 -2.47 4.18 5.69
CA PRO A 234 -3.20 5.32 5.12
C PRO A 234 -3.08 5.42 3.60
N ARG A 235 -1.91 5.11 3.05
CA ARG A 235 -1.70 5.07 1.59
C ARG A 235 -2.50 3.95 0.96
N LEU A 236 -2.62 2.81 1.64
CA LEU A 236 -3.45 1.69 1.20
C LEU A 236 -4.95 2.06 1.20
N LEU A 237 -5.44 2.80 2.21
CA LEU A 237 -6.83 3.30 2.21
C LEU A 237 -7.10 4.25 1.02
N GLN A 238 -6.17 5.17 0.74
CA GLN A 238 -6.28 6.05 -0.43
C GLN A 238 -6.29 5.26 -1.74
N LEU A 239 -5.47 4.21 -1.83
CA LEU A 239 -5.39 3.35 -2.99
C LEU A 239 -6.71 2.62 -3.25
N LEU A 240 -7.35 2.09 -2.19
CA LEU A 240 -8.67 1.45 -2.30
C LEU A 240 -9.75 2.40 -2.83
N GLN A 241 -9.69 3.68 -2.44
CA GLN A 241 -10.64 4.69 -2.95
C GLN A 241 -10.41 5.01 -4.43
N ARG A 242 -9.15 5.03 -4.89
CA ARG A 242 -8.80 5.40 -6.27
C ARG A 242 -8.87 4.23 -7.25
N HIS A 243 -8.57 3.02 -6.78
CA HIS A 243 -8.48 1.82 -7.61
C HIS A 243 -9.35 0.70 -7.03
N PRO A 244 -10.67 0.66 -7.37
CA PRO A 244 -11.56 -0.38 -6.90
C PRO A 244 -11.12 -1.81 -7.27
N SER A 245 -10.28 -1.97 -8.31
CA SER A 245 -9.72 -3.24 -8.75
C SER A 245 -8.87 -3.98 -7.71
N CYS A 246 -8.39 -3.29 -6.66
CA CYS A 246 -7.61 -3.91 -5.58
C CYS A 246 -8.45 -4.31 -4.35
N SER A 247 -9.76 -4.05 -4.36
CA SER A 247 -10.66 -4.35 -3.24
C SER A 247 -10.73 -5.85 -2.92
N ASP A 248 -10.74 -6.70 -3.95
CA ASP A 248 -10.80 -8.16 -3.77
C ASP A 248 -9.53 -8.70 -3.10
N ALA A 249 -8.36 -8.17 -3.48
CA ALA A 249 -7.08 -8.52 -2.86
C ALA A 249 -7.08 -8.09 -1.38
N PHE A 250 -7.60 -6.89 -1.09
CA PHE A 250 -7.74 -6.42 0.29
C PHE A 250 -8.65 -7.32 1.13
N ALA A 251 -9.84 -7.65 0.62
CA ALA A 251 -10.80 -8.50 1.31
C ALA A 251 -10.24 -9.90 1.59
N ALA A 252 -9.41 -10.45 0.68
CA ALA A 252 -8.78 -11.75 0.85
C ALA A 252 -7.65 -11.74 1.90
N GLN A 253 -6.85 -10.68 1.97
CA GLN A 253 -5.67 -10.63 2.85
C GLN A 253 -5.94 -10.01 4.22
N CYS A 254 -6.87 -9.05 4.31
CA CYS A 254 -7.14 -8.31 5.53
C CYS A 254 -7.48 -9.19 6.75
N PRO A 255 -8.30 -10.26 6.63
CA PRO A 255 -8.60 -11.17 7.75
C PRO A 255 -7.37 -11.90 8.32
N ARG A 256 -6.27 -12.00 7.57
CA ARG A 256 -5.04 -12.68 7.99
C ARG A 256 -4.12 -11.79 8.82
N VAL A 257 -4.40 -10.48 8.87
CA VAL A 257 -3.60 -9.52 9.63
C VAL A 257 -4.18 -9.39 11.05
N PRO A 258 -3.34 -9.41 12.09
CA PRO A 258 -3.82 -9.17 13.46
C PRO A 258 -4.53 -7.81 13.58
N CYS A 259 -5.80 -7.82 14.03
CA CYS A 259 -6.64 -6.63 14.00
C CYS A 259 -6.12 -5.45 14.85
N TRP A 260 -5.30 -5.72 15.87
CA TRP A 260 -4.69 -4.68 16.71
C TRP A 260 -3.75 -3.75 15.92
N MET A 261 -3.19 -4.20 14.80
CA MET A 261 -2.32 -3.37 13.95
C MET A 261 -3.07 -2.21 13.27
N PHE A 262 -4.41 -2.30 13.18
CA PHE A 262 -5.25 -1.27 12.59
C PHE A 262 -5.70 -0.21 13.61
N LEU A 263 -5.50 -0.43 14.91
CA LEU A 263 -5.99 0.47 15.97
C LEU A 263 -5.47 1.90 15.80
N ARG A 264 -4.20 2.06 15.40
CA ARG A 264 -3.61 3.38 15.14
C ARG A 264 -4.34 4.18 14.06
N TRP A 265 -4.97 3.51 13.10
CA TRP A 265 -5.63 4.12 11.95
C TRP A 265 -7.16 4.01 12.02
N ILE A 266 -7.71 3.60 13.16
CA ILE A 266 -9.14 3.30 13.28
C ILE A 266 -10.02 4.51 12.97
N ASN A 267 -9.57 5.72 13.34
CA ASN A 267 -10.29 6.97 13.02
C ASN A 267 -10.46 7.14 11.50
N GLN A 268 -9.42 6.82 10.71
CA GLN A 268 -9.47 6.90 9.26
C GLN A 268 -10.35 5.80 8.67
N VAL A 269 -10.30 4.59 9.21
CA VAL A 269 -11.16 3.49 8.77
C VAL A 269 -12.63 3.82 9.01
N LEU A 270 -12.97 4.32 10.20
CA LEU A 270 -14.35 4.66 10.56
C LEU A 270 -14.90 5.84 9.75
N ALA A 271 -14.05 6.81 9.41
CA ALA A 271 -14.43 7.93 8.53
C ALA A 271 -14.76 7.50 7.09
N LEU A 272 -14.39 6.28 6.69
CA LEU A 272 -14.64 5.75 5.34
C LEU A 272 -15.85 4.81 5.26
N LEU A 273 -16.52 4.52 6.39
CA LEU A 273 -17.64 3.58 6.43
C LEU A 273 -18.87 4.05 5.64
N ASP A 274 -19.07 5.36 5.49
CA ASP A 274 -20.17 5.93 4.70
C ASP A 274 -19.82 6.12 3.22
N LYS A 275 -18.58 5.85 2.82
CA LYS A 275 -18.06 6.00 1.46
C LYS A 275 -18.15 4.69 0.68
N GLN A 276 -17.90 4.76 -0.64
CA GLN A 276 -17.96 3.59 -1.54
C GLN A 276 -17.08 2.41 -1.10
N VAL A 277 -15.96 2.69 -0.45
CA VAL A 277 -15.00 1.67 0.03
C VAL A 277 -15.47 1.00 1.33
N GLY A 278 -16.45 1.58 2.04
CA GLY A 278 -16.96 1.10 3.33
C GLY A 278 -17.18 -0.43 3.40
N PRO A 279 -17.87 -1.06 2.44
CA PRO A 279 -18.08 -2.51 2.45
C PRO A 279 -16.82 -3.37 2.52
N CYS A 280 -15.69 -2.88 1.99
CA CYS A 280 -14.41 -3.59 2.06
C CYS A 280 -13.81 -3.59 3.48
N LEU A 281 -14.22 -2.63 4.32
CA LEU A 281 -13.69 -2.40 5.66
C LEU A 281 -14.55 -3.04 6.76
N PHE A 282 -15.76 -3.52 6.45
CA PHE A 282 -16.69 -4.06 7.44
C PHE A 282 -16.09 -5.19 8.28
N HIS A 283 -15.41 -6.15 7.64
CA HIS A 283 -14.78 -7.27 8.35
C HIS A 283 -13.71 -6.78 9.34
N LEU A 284 -12.89 -5.80 8.94
CA LEU A 284 -11.87 -5.22 9.80
C LEU A 284 -12.52 -4.57 11.04
N VAL A 285 -13.54 -3.74 10.83
CA VAL A 285 -14.22 -3.05 11.93
C VAL A 285 -14.96 -4.04 12.84
N ASP A 286 -15.61 -5.07 12.29
CA ASP A 286 -16.22 -6.14 13.08
C ASP A 286 -15.19 -6.87 13.96
N CYS A 287 -14.01 -7.16 13.41
CA CYS A 287 -12.92 -7.76 14.19
C CYS A 287 -12.48 -6.85 15.34
N VAL A 288 -12.30 -5.55 15.09
CA VAL A 288 -11.91 -4.59 16.13
C VAL A 288 -13.03 -4.44 17.17
N ALA A 289 -14.29 -4.40 16.77
CA ALA A 289 -15.42 -4.27 17.69
C ALA A 289 -15.52 -5.46 18.65
N ARG A 290 -15.21 -6.67 18.17
CA ARG A 290 -15.23 -7.89 19.01
C ARG A 290 -14.07 -7.97 19.99
N HIS A 291 -12.86 -7.60 19.57
CA HIS A 291 -11.65 -7.78 20.39
C HIS A 291 -11.29 -6.54 21.23
N TYR A 292 -11.63 -5.34 20.74
CA TYR A 292 -11.26 -4.05 21.32
C TYR A 292 -12.43 -3.04 21.27
N PRO A 293 -13.61 -3.35 21.85
CA PRO A 293 -14.80 -2.49 21.76
C PRO A 293 -14.55 -1.06 22.29
N ASN A 294 -13.81 -0.94 23.40
CA ASN A 294 -13.49 0.35 24.01
C ASN A 294 -12.69 1.29 23.09
N ALA A 295 -11.90 0.73 22.15
CA ALA A 295 -11.12 1.52 21.21
C ALA A 295 -11.99 2.19 20.12
N LEU A 296 -13.23 1.71 19.93
CA LEU A 296 -14.14 2.23 18.91
C LEU A 296 -15.11 3.29 19.43
N VAL A 297 -15.44 3.30 20.72
CA VAL A 297 -16.56 4.10 21.24
C VAL A 297 -16.43 5.59 20.90
N TYR A 298 -15.28 6.21 21.19
CA TYR A 298 -15.07 7.64 20.90
C TYR A 298 -14.86 7.92 19.41
N PRO A 299 -13.97 7.23 18.69
CA PRO A 299 -13.79 7.42 17.25
C PRO A 299 -15.07 7.26 16.43
N PHE A 300 -15.90 6.27 16.80
CA PHE A 300 -17.14 5.98 16.09
C PHE A 300 -18.18 7.06 16.32
N ARG A 301 -18.35 7.57 17.54
CA ARG A 301 -19.27 8.69 17.82
C ARG A 301 -18.97 9.90 16.95
N VAL A 302 -17.70 10.32 16.91
CA VAL A 302 -17.25 11.47 16.10
C VAL A 302 -17.48 11.23 14.60
N SER A 303 -17.16 10.04 14.12
CA SER A 303 -17.32 9.72 12.69
C SER A 303 -18.79 9.64 12.28
N SER A 304 -19.62 9.01 13.13
CA SER A 304 -21.03 8.73 12.84
C SER A 304 -21.90 9.98 12.70
N SER A 305 -21.56 11.07 13.38
CA SER A 305 -22.27 12.35 13.23
C SER A 305 -22.07 13.01 11.87
N ALA A 306 -21.02 12.64 11.13
CA ALA A 306 -20.66 13.24 9.86
C ALA A 306 -21.03 12.39 8.63
N TYR A 307 -21.68 11.24 8.81
CA TYR A 307 -21.98 10.33 7.70
C TYR A 307 -23.08 10.86 6.77
N THR A 308 -22.77 10.90 5.47
CA THR A 308 -23.68 11.39 4.41
C THR A 308 -24.27 10.26 3.57
N PHE A 309 -23.58 9.10 3.49
CA PHE A 309 -23.96 7.94 2.68
C PHE A 309 -24.24 8.30 1.21
N GLU A 310 -23.25 8.93 0.57
CA GLU A 310 -23.33 9.52 -0.78
C GLU A 310 -23.56 8.49 -1.91
N CYS A 311 -23.17 7.23 -1.73
CA CYS A 311 -23.22 6.22 -2.79
C CYS A 311 -24.49 5.36 -2.68
N PRO A 312 -25.44 5.48 -3.62
CA PRO A 312 -26.71 4.75 -3.55
C PRO A 312 -26.55 3.22 -3.61
N GLU A 313 -25.52 2.72 -4.33
CA GLU A 313 -25.27 1.28 -4.48
C GLU A 313 -24.86 0.62 -3.16
N THR A 314 -24.10 1.33 -2.32
CA THR A 314 -23.56 0.80 -1.05
C THR A 314 -24.30 1.31 0.18
N GLN A 315 -25.12 2.36 0.03
CA GLN A 315 -25.81 3.05 1.11
C GLN A 315 -26.59 2.10 2.04
N SER A 316 -27.39 1.18 1.49
CA SER A 316 -28.18 0.24 2.30
C SER A 316 -27.29 -0.63 3.18
N ALA A 317 -26.21 -1.18 2.62
CA ALA A 317 -25.26 -2.01 3.34
C ALA A 317 -24.50 -1.22 4.41
N CYS A 318 -24.04 0.00 4.08
CA CYS A 318 -23.34 0.88 5.02
C CYS A 318 -24.25 1.30 6.18
N ARG A 319 -25.50 1.71 5.92
CA ARG A 319 -26.45 2.06 6.99
C ARG A 319 -26.75 0.88 7.90
N ALA A 320 -26.99 -0.31 7.32
CA ALA A 320 -27.24 -1.52 8.09
C ALA A 320 -26.03 -1.90 8.97
N PHE A 321 -24.81 -1.76 8.45
CA PHE A 321 -23.59 -2.02 9.20
C PHE A 321 -23.40 -1.01 10.34
N VAL A 322 -23.49 0.30 10.05
CA VAL A 322 -23.35 1.38 11.04
C VAL A 322 -24.39 1.26 12.15
N GLY A 323 -25.64 0.91 11.82
CA GLY A 323 -26.69 0.68 12.82
C GLY A 323 -26.36 -0.47 13.77
N ARG A 324 -25.89 -1.61 13.25
CA ARG A 324 -25.44 -2.74 14.09
C ARG A 324 -24.23 -2.37 14.96
N LEU A 325 -23.27 -1.65 14.39
CA LEU A 325 -22.08 -1.20 15.11
C LEU A 325 -22.48 -0.25 16.25
N GLN A 326 -23.40 0.68 15.99
CA GLN A 326 -23.90 1.60 17.00
C GLN A 326 -24.62 0.87 18.15
N GLN A 327 -25.42 -0.15 17.85
CA GLN A 327 -26.02 -0.99 18.88
C GLN A 327 -24.95 -1.67 19.75
N SER A 328 -23.94 -2.26 19.14
CA SER A 328 -22.82 -2.90 19.86
C SER A 328 -22.02 -1.91 20.72
N MET A 329 -21.84 -0.66 20.26
CA MET A 329 -21.13 0.37 21.03
C MET A 329 -21.96 0.90 22.21
N ASN A 330 -23.30 0.88 22.11
CA ASN A 330 -24.19 1.29 23.21
C ASN A 330 -24.25 0.26 24.34
N GLU A 331 -23.96 -1.01 24.04
CA GLU A 331 -23.87 -2.08 25.04
C GLU A 331 -22.62 -1.98 25.92
N VAL A 332 -21.63 -1.15 25.55
CA VAL A 332 -20.44 -0.92 26.37
C VAL A 332 -20.84 -0.14 27.63
N PRO A 333 -20.81 -0.77 28.83
CA PRO A 333 -21.36 -0.17 30.03
C PRO A 333 -20.56 1.06 30.46
N LEU A 334 -21.23 1.99 31.16
CA LEU A 334 -20.65 3.18 31.80
C LEU A 334 -20.08 4.26 30.85
N VAL A 335 -19.81 3.97 29.58
CA VAL A 335 -19.17 4.94 28.68
C VAL A 335 -20.10 6.12 28.35
N ASN A 336 -21.40 5.85 28.15
CA ASN A 336 -22.40 6.90 27.93
C ASN A 336 -22.52 7.83 29.13
N ASP A 337 -22.65 7.26 30.33
CA ASP A 337 -22.80 8.02 31.57
C ASP A 337 -21.54 8.83 31.88
N PHE A 338 -20.37 8.25 31.63
CA PHE A 338 -19.10 8.95 31.79
C PHE A 338 -18.96 10.13 30.82
N ILE A 339 -19.33 9.96 29.56
CA ILE A 339 -19.32 11.06 28.58
C ILE A 339 -20.30 12.16 29.01
N ALA A 340 -21.51 11.80 29.41
CA ALA A 340 -22.50 12.76 29.89
C ALA A 340 -21.99 13.52 31.12
N ALA A 341 -21.33 12.84 32.06
CA ALA A 341 -20.72 13.48 33.23
C ALA A 341 -19.58 14.44 32.86
N LEU A 342 -18.75 14.10 31.86
CA LEU A 342 -17.71 15.00 31.35
C LEU A 342 -18.27 16.22 30.63
N GLU A 343 -19.41 16.08 29.94
CA GLU A 343 -20.10 17.21 29.31
C GLU A 343 -20.62 18.23 30.33
N LEU A 344 -20.99 17.78 31.55
CA LEU A 344 -21.40 18.66 32.65
C LEU A 344 -20.26 19.50 33.25
N LEU A 345 -19.00 19.13 33.02
CA LEU A 345 -17.84 19.92 33.47
C LEU A 345 -17.57 21.15 32.59
N GLN A 346 -18.27 21.28 31.46
CA GLN A 346 -18.08 22.41 30.55
C GLN A 346 -18.74 23.67 31.11
N PHE A 347 -18.07 24.82 30.98
CA PHE A 347 -18.65 26.11 31.35
C PHE A 347 -19.77 26.49 30.37
N PRO A 348 -21.02 26.68 30.83
CA PRO A 348 -22.16 26.90 29.95
C PRO A 348 -22.01 28.16 29.09
N ASP A 349 -21.37 29.21 29.61
CA ASP A 349 -21.12 30.46 28.88
C ASP A 349 -20.25 30.27 27.63
N ILE A 350 -19.26 29.38 27.72
CA ILE A 350 -18.35 29.08 26.60
C ILE A 350 -19.11 28.29 25.55
N VAL A 351 -19.85 27.26 25.97
CA VAL A 351 -20.67 26.43 25.06
C VAL A 351 -21.69 27.30 24.32
N PHE A 352 -22.35 28.22 25.03
CA PHE A 352 -23.32 29.15 24.44
C PHE A 352 -22.67 30.06 23.39
N LYS A 353 -21.53 30.69 23.72
CA LYS A 353 -20.79 31.53 22.76
C LYS A 353 -20.34 30.74 21.53
N VAL A 354 -19.77 29.55 21.71
CA VAL A 354 -19.32 28.70 20.61
C VAL A 354 -20.51 28.32 19.71
N ARG A 355 -21.67 28.00 20.29
CA ARG A 355 -22.85 27.60 19.52
C ARG A 355 -23.48 28.75 18.75
N LEU A 356 -23.38 29.99 19.25
CA LEU A 356 -23.81 31.20 18.53
C LEU A 356 -22.87 31.58 17.38
N LEU A 357 -21.58 31.29 17.49
CA LEU A 357 -20.56 31.67 16.50
C LEU A 357 -20.43 30.67 15.34
N LEU A 358 -20.99 29.47 15.45
CA LEU A 358 -20.97 28.47 14.37
C LEU A 358 -22.12 28.68 13.36
N PRO A 359 -21.82 28.95 12.07
CA PRO A 359 -22.86 29.10 11.04
C PRO A 359 -23.60 27.77 10.83
N GLY A 360 -24.92 27.78 11.04
CA GLY A 360 -25.80 26.61 10.84
C GLY A 360 -26.63 26.16 12.06
N ASN A 361 -26.41 26.73 13.26
CA ASN A 361 -27.15 26.39 14.48
C ASN A 361 -28.16 27.46 14.95
N GLY A 362 -28.31 28.57 14.20
CA GLY A 362 -29.13 29.72 14.60
C GLY A 362 -30.62 29.42 14.80
N GLU A 363 -31.18 28.48 14.03
CA GLU A 363 -32.62 28.15 14.12
C GLU A 363 -32.95 27.18 15.26
N ALA A 364 -32.04 26.26 15.62
CA ALA A 364 -32.28 25.27 16.67
C ALA A 364 -32.05 25.80 18.10
N CYS A 365 -31.26 26.87 18.27
CA CYS A 365 -31.01 27.47 19.58
C CYS A 365 -32.20 28.32 20.07
N LEU A 366 -32.94 28.98 19.18
CA LEU A 366 -34.06 29.84 19.57
C LEU A 366 -35.29 29.03 20.05
N THR A 367 -35.46 27.79 19.61
CA THR A 367 -36.62 26.95 19.99
C THR A 367 -36.49 26.30 21.36
N ARG A 368 -35.27 26.15 21.91
CA ARG A 368 -35.05 25.54 23.23
C ARG A 368 -35.00 26.53 24.39
N VAL A 369 -34.77 27.81 24.11
CA VAL A 369 -34.79 28.86 25.15
C VAL A 369 -36.22 29.33 25.47
N THR A 370 -37.19 29.09 24.57
CA THR A 370 -38.59 29.47 24.76
C THR A 370 -39.44 28.44 25.51
N THR A 371 -38.87 27.33 25.98
CA THR A 371 -39.57 26.27 26.72
C THR A 371 -38.97 25.95 28.10
N LEU A 372 -38.34 26.95 28.73
CA LEU A 372 -38.05 26.95 30.18
C LEU A 372 -38.77 28.10 30.86
#